data_AF-A0A2F0A4G6-F1
#
_entry.id   AF-A0A2F0A4G6-F1
#
_cell.length_a   1.000
_cell.length_b   1.000
_cell.length_c   1.000
_cell.angle_alpha   90.00
_cell.angle_beta   90.00
_cell.angle_gamma   90.00
#
_symmetry.space_group_name_H-M   'P 1'
#
loop_
_entity.id
_entity.type
_entity.pdbx_description
1 polymer ?
#
loop_
_entity_poly.entity_id
_entity_poly.type
_entity_poly.pdbx_seq_one_letter_code
_entity_poly.pdbx_strand_id
1 'polypeptide(L)'
;MRVYVGDLPEPYLKNRIKELTSEIDKMTFAWWGPAKQKGDFSYRIQGPSLIVEYAGQDLGGNPHNHLHSMYRDPTNEYGARLGK
;
A
#
# COMPACT_ATOMS: atom_id res chain seq x y z
N MET A 1 5.07 -3.79 4.41
CA MET A 1 4.15 -3.52 5.54
C MET A 1 4.56 -2.31 6.38
N ARG A 2 5.67 -2.36 7.13
CA ARG A 2 6.07 -1.27 8.05
C ARG A 2 6.26 0.11 7.38
N VAL A 3 6.70 0.14 6.12
CA VAL A 3 6.84 1.38 5.31
C VAL A 3 5.50 2.11 5.10
N TYR A 4 4.37 1.41 5.15
CA TYR A 4 3.04 1.99 4.86
C TYR A 4 2.20 2.27 6.11
N VAL A 5 2.50 1.63 7.24
CA VAL A 5 1.72 1.79 8.49
C VAL A 5 2.55 2.32 9.65
N GLY A 6 3.85 2.51 9.45
CA GLY A 6 4.82 2.86 10.49
C GLY A 6 4.62 4.23 11.11
N ASP A 7 3.92 5.14 10.43
CA ASP A 7 3.62 6.49 10.92
C ASP A 7 2.47 6.54 11.94
N LEU A 8 1.79 5.40 12.16
CA LEU A 8 0.75 5.31 13.20
C LEU A 8 1.36 5.36 14.61
N PRO A 9 0.69 5.99 15.60
CA PRO A 9 1.14 5.92 16.99
C PRO A 9 1.15 4.48 17.51
N GLU A 10 2.09 4.17 18.40
CA GLU A 10 2.43 2.81 18.86
C GLU A 10 1.24 1.88 19.15
N PRO A 11 0.19 2.27 19.90
CA PRO A 11 -0.94 1.38 20.15
C PRO A 11 -1.70 0.98 18.87
N TYR A 12 -1.89 1.93 17.96
CA TYR A 12 -2.58 1.71 16.69
C TYR A 12 -1.71 0.94 15.70
N LEU A 13 -0.40 1.26 15.65
CA LEU A 13 0.58 0.54 14.85
C LEU A 13 0.60 -0.95 15.21
N LYS A 14 0.68 -1.28 16.51
CA LYS A 14 0.71 -2.67 16.99
C LYS A 14 -0.54 -3.44 16.56
N ASN A 15 -1.71 -2.84 16.75
CA ASN A 15 -2.97 -3.45 16.37
C ASN A 15 -3.05 -3.66 14.85
N ARG A 16 -2.67 -2.65 14.06
CA ARG A 16 -2.75 -2.72 12.61
C ARG A 16 -1.75 -3.72 12.02
N ILE A 17 -0.52 -3.79 12.55
CA ILE A 17 0.46 -4.81 12.16
C ILE A 17 -0.08 -6.21 12.49
N LYS A 18 -0.66 -6.42 13.67
CA LYS A 18 -1.23 -7.72 14.06
C LYS A 18 -2.34 -8.17 13.11
N GLU A 19 -3.29 -7.28 12.79
CA GLU A 19 -4.40 -7.54 11.86
C GLU A 19 -3.85 -7.96 10.49
N LEU A 20 -3.01 -7.13 9.89
CA LEU A 20 -2.47 -7.37 8.55
C LEU A 20 -1.52 -8.57 8.48
N THR A 21 -0.79 -8.88 9.56
CA THR A 21 0.03 -10.11 9.62
C THR A 21 -0.84 -11.36 9.61
N SER A 22 -2.02 -11.33 10.25
CA SER A 22 -2.96 -12.45 10.23
C SER A 22 -3.61 -12.70 8.86
N GLU A 23 -3.52 -11.71 7.96
CA GLU A 23 -4.09 -11.75 6.62
C GLU A 23 -3.05 -11.95 5.51
N ILE A 24 -1.76 -12.05 5.86
CA ILE A 24 -0.66 -12.01 4.88
C ILE A 24 -0.77 -13.10 3.81
N ASP A 25 -1.21 -14.30 4.19
CA ASP A 25 -1.39 -15.45 3.29
C ASP A 25 -2.54 -15.24 2.27
N LYS A 26 -3.38 -14.24 2.50
CA LYS A 26 -4.49 -13.85 1.60
C LYS A 26 -4.15 -12.63 0.76
N MET A 27 -2.95 -12.07 0.91
CA MET A 27 -2.51 -10.92 0.13
C MET A 27 -1.95 -11.37 -1.22
N THR A 28 -2.26 -10.60 -2.25
CA THR A 28 -1.74 -10.78 -3.60
C THR A 28 -0.80 -9.62 -3.93
N PHE A 29 0.25 -9.92 -4.70
CA PHE A 29 1.18 -8.95 -5.24
C PHE A 29 1.05 -8.92 -6.76
N ALA A 30 0.89 -7.73 -7.32
CA ALA A 30 0.91 -7.50 -8.75
C ALA A 30 2.00 -6.47 -9.09
N TRP A 31 2.72 -6.71 -10.18
CA TRP A 31 3.77 -5.85 -10.70
C TRP A 31 3.42 -5.41 -12.12
N TRP A 32 3.77 -4.18 -12.45
CA TRP A 32 3.68 -3.64 -13.79
C TRP A 32 4.94 -2.86 -14.14
N GLY A 33 5.42 -3.02 -15.36
CA GLY A 33 6.63 -2.36 -15.88
C GLY A 33 7.86 -3.27 -15.99
N PRO A 34 8.96 -2.79 -16.59
CA PRO A 34 10.20 -3.55 -16.74
C PRO A 34 10.90 -3.87 -15.41
N ALA A 35 11.42 -5.09 -15.30
CA ALA A 35 12.35 -5.49 -14.22
C ALA A 35 13.79 -4.99 -14.46
N LYS A 36 13.93 -3.73 -14.92
CA LYS A 36 15.22 -3.09 -15.20
C LYS A 36 15.57 -2.15 -14.05
N GLN A 37 16.85 -2.02 -13.73
CA GLN A 37 17.32 -0.97 -12.82
C GLN A 37 16.85 0.41 -13.32
N LYS A 38 16.19 1.18 -12.44
CA LYS A 38 15.58 2.48 -12.75
C LYS A 38 14.49 2.44 -13.85
N GLY A 39 13.97 1.27 -14.19
CA GLY A 39 12.82 1.16 -15.08
C GLY A 39 11.58 1.79 -14.46
N ASP A 40 10.64 2.23 -15.30
CA ASP A 40 9.31 2.60 -14.81
C ASP A 40 8.65 1.37 -14.20
N PHE A 41 8.06 1.51 -13.02
CA PHE A 41 7.31 0.41 -12.44
C PHE A 41 6.17 0.91 -11.57
N SER A 42 5.18 0.03 -11.47
CA SER A 42 4.09 0.15 -10.51
C SER A 42 3.89 -1.19 -9.84
N TYR A 43 3.40 -1.19 -8.62
CA TYR A 43 2.97 -2.40 -7.94
C TYR A 43 1.73 -2.18 -7.11
N ARG A 44 1.00 -3.27 -6.88
CA ARG A 44 -0.12 -3.31 -5.97
C ARG A 44 0.02 -4.48 -5.00
N ILE A 45 -0.28 -4.22 -3.74
CA ILE A 45 -0.53 -5.25 -2.73
C ILE A 45 -2.01 -5.17 -2.36
N GLN A 46 -2.73 -6.28 -2.48
CA GLN A 46 -4.15 -6.32 -2.17
C GLN A 46 -4.49 -7.52 -1.30
N GLY A 47 -5.09 -7.26 -0.14
CA GLY A 47 -5.61 -8.26 0.80
C GLY A 47 -7.04 -7.92 1.25
N PRO A 48 -7.59 -8.66 2.22
CA PRO A 48 -8.95 -8.47 2.71
C PRO A 48 -9.21 -7.06 3.26
N SER A 49 -8.29 -6.52 4.07
CA SER A 49 -8.42 -5.20 4.70
C SER A 49 -7.37 -4.18 4.23
N LEU A 50 -6.65 -4.46 3.13
CA LEU A 50 -5.54 -3.63 2.67
C LEU A 50 -5.50 -3.50 1.16
N ILE A 51 -5.39 -2.25 0.68
CA ILE A 51 -4.94 -1.93 -0.65
C ILE A 51 -3.74 -0.97 -0.53
N VAL A 52 -2.63 -1.35 -1.15
CA VAL A 52 -1.48 -0.48 -1.36
C VAL A 52 -1.21 -0.41 -2.85
N GLU A 53 -1.04 0.79 -3.38
CA GLU A 53 -0.56 1.02 -4.74
C GLU A 53 0.64 1.95 -4.70
N TYR A 54 1.60 1.67 -5.56
CA TYR A 54 2.71 2.53 -5.88
C TYR A 54 2.81 2.63 -7.39
N ALA A 55 2.89 3.84 -7.92
CA ALA A 55 3.02 4.08 -9.35
C ALA A 55 3.99 5.21 -9.65
N GLY A 56 4.96 4.94 -10.53
CA GLY A 56 5.67 5.98 -11.26
C GLY A 56 4.76 6.64 -12.31
N GLN A 57 4.98 7.92 -12.57
CA GLN A 57 4.32 8.64 -13.67
C GLN A 57 5.40 9.34 -14.49
N ASP A 58 5.60 8.86 -15.72
CA ASP A 58 6.65 9.36 -16.61
C ASP A 58 6.43 10.85 -16.97
N LEU A 59 5.21 11.31 -17.21
CA LEU A 59 4.89 12.70 -17.63
C LEU A 59 5.81 13.27 -18.75
N GLY A 60 6.50 12.41 -19.53
CA GLY A 60 7.47 12.79 -20.54
C GLY A 60 8.92 12.95 -20.03
N GLY A 61 9.26 12.37 -18.88
CA GLY A 61 10.52 12.50 -18.18
C GLY A 61 10.90 11.27 -17.36
N ASN A 62 11.46 11.46 -16.17
CA ASN A 62 11.85 10.34 -15.31
C ASN A 62 10.63 9.90 -14.45
N PRO A 63 10.09 8.68 -14.61
CA PRO A 63 8.93 8.20 -13.85
C PRO A 63 9.15 8.18 -12.33
N HIS A 64 10.41 8.17 -11.89
CA HIS A 64 10.78 8.22 -10.47
C HIS A 64 10.75 9.62 -9.86
N ASN A 65 10.51 10.67 -10.66
CA ASN A 65 10.41 12.06 -10.19
C ASN A 65 8.97 12.49 -9.88
N HIS A 66 7.97 11.67 -10.23
CA HIS A 66 6.56 11.94 -9.94
C HIS A 66 5.91 10.64 -9.46
N LEU A 67 5.93 10.45 -8.13
CA LEU A 67 5.48 9.22 -7.51
C LEU A 67 4.09 9.36 -6.93
N HIS A 68 3.24 8.38 -7.22
CA HIS A 68 1.94 8.19 -6.58
C HIS A 68 2.06 7.01 -5.64
N SER A 69 1.51 7.16 -4.44
CA SER A 69 1.45 6.10 -3.45
C SER A 69 0.13 6.22 -2.70
N MET A 70 -0.54 5.10 -2.52
CA MET A 70 -1.80 5.04 -1.77
C MET A 70 -1.77 3.91 -0.76
N TYR A 71 -2.51 4.12 0.32
CA TYR A 71 -2.84 3.13 1.33
C TYR A 71 -4.32 3.25 1.65
N ARG A 72 -5.05 2.13 1.63
CA ARG A 72 -6.48 2.09 1.96
C ARG A 72 -6.83 0.85 2.75
N ASP A 73 -7.84 1.02 3.61
CA ASP A 73 -8.58 -0.07 4.23
C ASP A 73 -10.02 -0.07 3.66
N PRO A 74 -10.32 -0.93 2.67
CA PRO A 74 -11.64 -0.96 2.03
C PRO A 74 -12.77 -1.37 3.00
N THR A 75 -12.43 -1.90 4.17
CA THR A 75 -13.39 -2.31 5.20
C THR A 75 -13.59 -1.25 6.29
N ASN A 76 -12.87 -0.14 6.23
CA ASN A 76 -12.93 0.99 7.16
C ASN A 76 -12.85 2.34 6.45
N GLU A 77 -13.46 2.42 5.27
CA GLU A 77 -13.48 3.63 4.45
C GLU A 77 -14.02 4.82 5.27
N TYR A 78 -13.26 5.93 5.25
CA TYR A 78 -13.58 7.16 6.00
C TYR A 78 -13.88 6.94 7.50
N GLY A 79 -13.30 5.92 8.12
CA GLY A 79 -13.51 5.64 9.54
C GLY A 79 -14.88 5.04 9.86
N ALA A 80 -15.52 4.34 8.93
CA ALA A 80 -16.82 3.71 9.12
C ALA A 80 -16.94 2.80 10.36
N ARG A 81 -15.82 2.28 10.88
CA ARG A 81 -15.78 1.50 12.15
C ARG A 81 -15.90 2.38 13.41
N LEU A 82 -15.66 3.68 13.32
CA LEU A 82 -15.82 4.65 14.44
C LEU A 82 -17.24 5.20 14.55
N GLY A 83 -18.02 5.17 13.47
CA GLY A 83 -19.40 5.64 13.44
C GLY A 83 -20.43 4.58 13.86
N LYS A 84 -19.98 3.44 14.38
CA LYS A 84 -20.80 2.35 14.92
C LYS A 84 -20.54 2.23 16.42
#